data_AF-A0AAQ4RB59-F1
#
_entry.id   AF-A0AAQ4RB59-F1
#
_cell.length_a   1.000
_cell.length_b   1.000
_cell.length_c   1.000
_cell.angle_alpha   90.00
_cell.angle_beta   90.00
_cell.angle_gamma   90.00
#
_symmetry.space_group_name_H-M   'P 1'
#
loop_
_entity.id
_entity.type
_entity.pdbx_description
1 polymer ?
#
loop_
_entity_poly.entity_id
_entity_poly.type
_entity_poly.pdbx_seq_one_letter_code
_entity_poly.pdbx_strand_id
1 'polypeptide(L)'
;MRMMRMMRVMRVMFLLNVTNSAVWMLPSPASVSMESVDMRHVLKWRPLQARCVPAVLYSVQFQGEFELTQNRWVDAPDCQLIPLAQCDLTFDLGSDSDYNLRIRAQCGSQRSAWTDLQPPFNRRDTVLVAPEMAVTVAGDALQVSFLQLPPTAVVMVTVWKKGHELQVPSLLPVSFPSPFPSFPSLVLDAHLFFFFPLQSHSFCFYLRRC
;
A
#
# COMPACT_ATOMS: atom_id res chain seq x y z
N MET A 1 10.88 18.15 70.96
CA MET A 1 11.66 17.90 69.71
C MET A 1 11.37 16.56 69.00
N ARG A 2 10.85 15.50 69.64
CA ARG A 2 10.56 14.20 68.98
C ARG A 2 9.36 14.23 68.00
N MET A 3 8.30 14.99 68.31
CA MET A 3 7.09 15.12 67.46
C MET A 3 7.36 15.78 66.09
N MET A 4 8.21 16.82 66.05
CA MET A 4 8.57 17.54 64.81
C MET A 4 9.45 16.69 63.87
N ARG A 5 10.20 15.73 64.41
CA ARG A 5 10.95 14.73 63.61
C ARG A 5 9.99 13.73 62.96
N MET A 6 8.94 13.31 63.67
CA MET A 6 7.92 12.38 63.15
C MET A 6 7.08 13.02 62.03
N MET A 7 6.68 14.29 62.17
CA MET A 7 5.97 15.04 61.12
C MET A 7 6.81 15.26 59.86
N ARG A 8 8.14 15.42 59.99
CA ARG A 8 9.06 15.51 58.84
C ARG A 8 9.21 14.17 58.12
N VAL A 9 9.27 13.06 58.86
CA VAL A 9 9.33 11.70 58.28
C VAL A 9 8.02 11.34 57.58
N MET A 10 6.87 11.74 58.14
CA MET A 10 5.55 11.49 57.54
C MET A 10 5.33 12.31 56.25
N ARG A 11 5.86 13.55 56.18
CA ARG A 11 5.90 14.35 54.93
C ARG A 11 6.81 13.73 53.86
N VAL A 12 7.95 13.15 54.23
CA VAL A 12 8.85 12.49 53.27
C VAL A 12 8.25 11.17 52.77
N MET A 13 7.56 10.40 53.62
CA MET A 13 6.79 9.22 53.21
C MET A 13 5.60 9.57 52.30
N PHE A 14 4.92 10.70 52.54
CA PHE A 14 3.85 11.16 51.65
C PHE A 14 4.37 11.64 50.29
N LEU A 15 5.59 12.20 50.24
CA LEU A 15 6.25 12.59 48.98
C LEU A 15 6.80 11.37 48.20
N LEU A 16 7.20 10.30 48.89
CA LEU A 16 7.65 9.05 48.26
C LEU A 16 6.51 8.17 47.73
N ASN A 17 5.26 8.39 48.19
CA ASN A 17 4.08 7.71 47.67
C ASN A 17 3.40 8.44 46.49
N VAL A 18 3.94 9.58 46.03
CA VAL A 18 3.37 10.41 44.95
C VAL A 18 4.23 10.34 43.67
N THR A 19 4.96 9.25 43.44
CA THR A 19 5.82 9.11 42.24
C THR A 19 5.58 7.84 41.42
N ASN A 20 4.50 7.09 41.65
CA ASN A 20 4.25 5.85 40.91
C ASN A 20 2.85 5.71 40.30
N SER A 21 2.29 6.82 39.83
CA SER A 21 1.33 6.79 38.74
C SER A 21 2.04 7.26 37.47
N ALA A 22 3.07 6.53 37.06
CA ALA A 22 3.42 6.52 35.65
C ALA A 22 2.17 6.01 34.93
N VAL A 23 1.37 6.92 34.39
CA VAL A 23 0.33 6.57 33.42
C VAL A 23 1.09 5.82 32.33
N TRP A 24 0.96 4.49 32.30
CA TRP A 24 1.54 3.66 31.26
C TRP A 24 0.81 4.04 29.97
N MET A 25 1.34 5.05 29.27
CA MET A 25 0.81 5.49 27.98
C MET A 25 1.18 4.45 26.94
N LEU A 26 0.18 3.99 26.18
CA LEU A 26 0.40 3.07 25.07
C LEU A 26 1.26 3.78 24.00
N PRO A 27 2.43 3.25 23.63
CA PRO A 27 3.28 3.87 22.62
C PRO A 27 2.54 3.94 21.28
N SER A 28 2.80 4.98 20.50
CA SER A 28 2.26 5.09 19.14
C SER A 28 3.00 4.14 18.19
N PRO A 29 2.33 3.68 17.11
CA PRO A 29 3.00 2.88 16.08
C PRO A 29 4.23 3.62 15.53
N ALA A 30 5.24 2.87 15.09
CA ALA A 30 6.46 3.41 14.52
C ALA A 30 6.77 2.73 13.18
N SER A 31 7.70 3.32 12.41
CA SER A 31 8.10 2.80 11.10
C SER A 31 6.92 2.61 10.15
N VAL A 32 6.03 3.61 10.10
CA VAL A 32 4.88 3.61 9.19
C VAL A 32 5.38 3.85 7.77
N SER A 33 5.00 2.97 6.84
CA SER A 33 5.42 3.03 5.44
C SER A 33 4.31 2.53 4.53
N MET A 34 4.25 3.04 3.31
CA MET A 34 3.35 2.55 2.26
C MET A 34 4.11 1.64 1.30
N GLU A 35 3.57 0.46 1.04
CA GLU A 35 3.99 -0.39 -0.08
C GLU A 35 2.93 -0.32 -1.17
N SER A 36 3.32 0.16 -2.35
CA SER A 36 2.42 0.38 -3.48
C SER A 36 2.98 -0.29 -4.71
N VAL A 37 2.37 -1.40 -5.14
CA VAL A 37 2.80 -2.18 -6.31
C VAL A 37 1.58 -2.54 -7.13
N ASP A 38 1.61 -2.28 -8.44
CA ASP A 38 0.52 -2.58 -9.37
C ASP A 38 -0.85 -2.11 -8.87
N MET A 39 -0.92 -0.87 -8.38
CA MET A 39 -2.14 -0.26 -7.81
C MET A 39 -2.68 -0.95 -6.53
N ARG A 40 -1.95 -1.90 -5.94
CA ARG A 40 -2.24 -2.45 -4.62
C ARG A 40 -1.50 -1.65 -3.56
N HIS A 41 -2.22 -1.10 -2.59
CA HIS A 41 -1.69 -0.16 -1.62
C HIS A 41 -1.79 -0.73 -0.20
N VAL A 42 -0.67 -1.14 0.39
CA VAL A 42 -0.60 -1.75 1.71
C VAL A 42 0.18 -0.85 2.66
N LEU A 43 -0.52 -0.29 3.64
CA LEU A 43 0.10 0.44 4.76
C LEU A 43 0.69 -0.56 5.74
N LYS A 44 1.95 -0.39 6.14
CA LYS A 44 2.67 -1.26 7.07
C LYS A 44 3.29 -0.46 8.20
N TRP A 45 3.40 -1.07 9.38
CA TRP A 45 4.05 -0.47 10.53
C TRP A 45 4.69 -1.54 11.42
N ARG A 46 5.53 -1.11 12.36
CA ARG A 46 6.14 -2.02 13.33
C ARG A 46 5.09 -2.47 14.37
N PRO A 47 4.87 -3.78 14.58
CA PRO A 47 4.02 -4.27 15.66
C PRO A 47 4.53 -3.81 17.02
N LEU A 48 3.61 -3.44 17.91
CA LEU A 48 3.94 -3.02 19.27
C LEU A 48 4.15 -4.25 20.15
N GLN A 49 5.28 -4.31 20.84
CA GLN A 49 5.58 -5.35 21.83
C GLN A 49 5.05 -4.99 23.23
N ALA A 50 3.84 -4.42 23.29
CA ALA A 50 3.22 -4.08 24.56
C ALA A 50 2.61 -5.33 25.22
N ARG A 51 2.73 -5.44 26.55
CA ARG A 51 2.00 -6.45 27.33
C ARG A 51 0.52 -6.05 27.39
N CYS A 52 -0.23 -6.42 26.35
CA CYS A 52 -1.66 -6.18 26.24
C CYS A 52 -2.42 -7.50 26.17
N VAL A 53 -3.49 -7.64 26.95
CA VAL A 53 -4.39 -8.80 26.93
C VAL A 53 -5.79 -8.33 26.53
N PRO A 54 -6.45 -8.93 25.54
CA PRO A 54 -6.01 -10.09 24.75
C PRO A 54 -4.96 -9.75 23.67
N ALA A 55 -5.00 -8.55 23.09
CA ALA A 55 -4.06 -8.11 22.05
C ALA A 55 -4.07 -6.58 21.89
N VAL A 56 -3.01 -6.04 21.29
CA VAL A 56 -2.99 -4.68 20.75
C VAL A 56 -3.72 -4.67 19.41
N LEU A 57 -4.62 -3.70 19.22
CA LEU A 57 -5.38 -3.51 17.99
C LEU A 57 -5.01 -2.17 17.35
N TYR A 58 -5.21 -2.04 16.05
CA TYR A 58 -4.86 -0.86 15.27
C TYR A 58 -6.07 -0.29 14.55
N SER A 59 -6.12 1.03 14.46
CA SER A 59 -7.10 1.77 13.66
C SER A 59 -6.37 2.70 12.71
N VAL A 60 -6.75 2.65 11.43
CA VAL A 60 -6.20 3.52 10.38
C VAL A 60 -7.26 4.55 9.96
N GLN A 61 -6.81 5.78 9.74
CA GLN A 61 -7.61 6.83 9.13
C GLN A 61 -6.87 7.42 7.95
N PHE A 62 -7.62 7.91 6.98
CA PHE A 62 -7.11 8.65 5.85
C PHE A 62 -7.84 9.98 5.68
N GLN A 63 -7.21 10.88 4.95
CA GLN A 63 -7.74 12.17 4.58
C GLN A 63 -7.24 12.47 3.17
N GLY A 64 -8.14 12.43 2.19
CA GLY A 64 -7.87 12.87 0.82
C GLY A 64 -8.06 14.37 0.67
N GLU A 65 -7.92 14.88 -0.56
CA GLU A 65 -8.02 16.31 -0.86
C GLU A 65 -9.34 16.94 -0.35
N PHE A 66 -10.48 16.29 -0.64
CA PHE A 66 -11.78 16.79 -0.21
C PHE A 66 -11.88 16.87 1.32
N GLU A 67 -11.51 15.81 2.04
CA GLU A 67 -11.55 15.81 3.50
C GLU A 67 -10.55 16.76 4.14
N LEU A 68 -9.41 17.00 3.49
CA LEU A 68 -8.42 17.97 3.93
C LEU A 68 -9.00 19.38 3.95
N THR A 69 -9.78 19.77 2.93
CA THR A 69 -10.46 21.08 2.90
C THR A 69 -11.43 21.28 4.07
N GLN A 70 -11.98 20.18 4.60
CA GLN A 70 -12.91 20.18 5.74
C GLN A 70 -12.22 19.87 7.08
N ASN A 71 -10.89 19.66 7.08
CA ASN A 71 -10.11 19.19 8.21
C ASN A 71 -10.73 17.92 8.88
N ARG A 72 -11.26 17.02 8.05
CA ARG A 72 -11.94 15.79 8.46
C ARG A 72 -11.03 14.59 8.23
N TRP A 73 -11.16 13.57 9.08
CA TRP A 73 -10.54 12.27 8.89
C TRP A 73 -11.61 11.21 8.68
N VAL A 74 -11.33 10.22 7.84
CA VAL A 74 -12.22 9.10 7.53
C VAL A 74 -11.61 7.83 8.07
N ASP A 75 -12.41 7.01 8.72
CA ASP A 75 -12.02 5.67 9.13
C ASP A 75 -11.88 4.77 7.90
N ALA A 76 -10.72 4.11 7.75
CA ALA A 76 -10.59 3.02 6.79
C ALA A 76 -11.44 1.84 7.30
N PRO A 77 -12.50 1.44 6.58
CA PRO A 77 -13.53 0.54 7.09
C PRO A 77 -12.98 -0.83 7.46
N ASP A 78 -12.10 -1.39 6.62
CA ASP A 78 -11.50 -2.72 6.83
C ASP A 78 -10.30 -2.70 7.78
N CYS A 79 -9.94 -1.53 8.30
CA CYS A 79 -8.77 -1.34 9.13
C CYS A 79 -9.08 -0.66 10.46
N GLN A 80 -10.27 -0.93 11.01
CA GLN A 80 -10.64 -0.59 12.37
C GLN A 80 -10.45 -1.77 13.33
N LEU A 81 -9.71 -1.53 14.41
CA LEU A 81 -9.44 -2.49 15.48
C LEU A 81 -8.86 -3.83 14.99
N ILE A 82 -7.94 -3.78 14.02
CA ILE A 82 -7.29 -4.97 13.47
C ILE A 82 -6.06 -5.38 14.31
N PRO A 83 -5.80 -6.68 14.50
CA PRO A 83 -4.61 -7.13 15.23
C PRO A 83 -3.34 -7.13 14.36
N LEU A 84 -3.51 -7.06 13.04
CA LEU A 84 -2.44 -7.15 12.07
C LEU A 84 -1.72 -5.81 11.92
N ALA A 85 -0.40 -5.82 11.78
CA ALA A 85 0.41 -4.61 11.62
C ALA A 85 0.54 -4.15 10.15
N GLN A 86 -0.51 -4.40 9.36
CA GLN A 86 -0.64 -3.94 7.99
C GLN A 86 -2.12 -3.80 7.63
N CYS A 87 -2.41 -2.96 6.65
CA CYS A 87 -3.76 -2.66 6.18
C CYS A 87 -3.74 -2.45 4.66
N ASP A 88 -4.63 -3.12 3.94
CA ASP A 88 -4.83 -2.92 2.51
C ASP A 88 -5.84 -1.78 2.31
N LEU A 89 -5.40 -0.70 1.67
CA LEU A 89 -6.16 0.53 1.44
C LEU A 89 -6.43 0.75 -0.05
N THR A 90 -6.26 -0.30 -0.87
CA THR A 90 -6.37 -0.20 -2.33
C THR A 90 -7.69 0.43 -2.78
N PHE A 91 -8.79 0.11 -2.12
CA PHE A 91 -10.12 0.64 -2.45
C PHE A 91 -10.42 1.99 -1.81
N ASP A 92 -9.76 2.33 -0.71
CA ASP A 92 -9.94 3.60 0.00
C ASP A 92 -9.20 4.76 -0.71
N LEU A 93 -8.05 4.46 -1.31
CA LEU A 93 -7.14 5.44 -1.91
C LEU A 93 -7.31 5.50 -3.43
N GLY A 94 -8.55 5.68 -3.87
CA GLY A 94 -8.95 5.56 -5.27
C GLY A 94 -8.66 6.76 -6.17
N SER A 95 -8.19 7.89 -5.65
CA SER A 95 -7.96 9.11 -6.44
C SER A 95 -6.48 9.40 -6.67
N ASP A 96 -6.20 10.16 -7.72
CA ASP A 96 -4.86 10.66 -8.08
C ASP A 96 -4.42 11.88 -7.25
N SER A 97 -4.75 11.89 -5.95
CA SER A 97 -4.46 12.99 -5.04
C SER A 97 -3.60 12.53 -3.88
N ASP A 98 -3.03 13.49 -3.16
CA ASP A 98 -2.25 13.21 -1.96
C ASP A 98 -3.19 12.84 -0.81
N TYR A 99 -2.93 11.69 -0.21
CA TYR A 99 -3.62 11.20 0.98
C TYR A 99 -2.72 11.33 2.19
N ASN A 100 -3.22 12.00 3.22
CA ASN A 100 -2.67 11.89 4.55
C ASN A 100 -3.20 10.61 5.18
N LEU A 101 -2.32 9.83 5.82
CA LEU A 101 -2.70 8.64 6.56
C LEU A 101 -2.22 8.74 7.98
N ARG A 102 -3.01 8.21 8.91
CA ARG A 102 -2.61 8.11 10.30
C ARG A 102 -3.08 6.83 10.93
N ILE A 103 -2.28 6.35 11.87
CA ILE A 103 -2.55 5.12 12.58
C ILE A 103 -2.40 5.31 14.08
N ARG A 104 -3.23 4.60 14.85
CA ARG A 104 -3.07 4.49 16.30
C ARG A 104 -3.21 3.05 16.75
N ALA A 105 -2.62 2.76 17.90
CA ALA A 105 -2.82 1.53 18.61
C ALA A 105 -3.88 1.71 19.71
N GLN A 106 -4.54 0.61 20.06
CA GLN A 106 -5.48 0.51 21.17
C GLN A 106 -5.20 -0.78 21.95
N CYS A 107 -5.21 -0.68 23.28
CA CYS A 107 -5.14 -1.81 24.20
C CYS A 107 -6.25 -1.64 25.24
N GLY A 108 -7.34 -2.41 25.10
CA GLY A 108 -8.55 -2.20 25.90
C GLY A 108 -9.11 -0.79 25.70
N SER A 109 -9.16 0.00 26.77
CA SER A 109 -9.59 1.41 26.74
C SER A 109 -8.46 2.41 26.45
N GLN A 110 -7.20 1.98 26.55
CA GLN A 110 -6.03 2.84 26.33
C GLN A 110 -5.78 2.99 24.83
N ARG A 111 -5.58 4.22 24.36
CA ARG A 111 -5.25 4.55 22.96
C ARG A 111 -3.94 5.30 22.90
N SER A 112 -3.12 4.99 21.91
CA SER A 112 -1.92 5.76 21.63
C SER A 112 -2.29 7.10 20.97
N ALA A 113 -1.31 8.01 20.92
CA ALA A 113 -1.34 9.10 19.95
C ALA A 113 -1.41 8.54 18.52
N TRP A 114 -1.88 9.38 17.59
CA TRP A 114 -1.79 9.09 16.16
C TRP A 114 -0.35 9.20 15.69
N THR A 115 0.01 8.37 14.71
CA THR A 115 1.26 8.47 13.95
C THR A 115 0.90 8.62 12.50
N ASP A 116 1.37 9.71 11.90
CA ASP A 116 1.10 10.03 10.50
C ASP A 116 2.12 9.33 9.59
N LEU A 117 1.66 8.88 8.42
CA LEU A 117 2.54 8.51 7.32
C LEU A 117 3.19 9.79 6.77
N GLN A 118 4.49 9.74 6.51
CA GLN A 118 5.24 10.84 5.91
C GLN A 118 6.21 10.31 4.86
N PRO A 119 6.29 10.92 3.66
CA PRO A 119 5.38 11.97 3.15
C PRO A 119 3.95 11.46 2.90
N PRO A 120 2.98 12.34 2.58
CA PRO A 120 1.67 11.93 2.09
C PRO A 120 1.78 10.97 0.90
N PHE A 121 0.80 10.09 0.75
CA PHE A 121 0.80 9.07 -0.29
C PHE A 121 -0.01 9.51 -1.50
N ASN A 122 0.55 9.37 -2.70
CA ASN A 122 -0.18 9.49 -3.95
C ASN A 122 -0.10 8.16 -4.73
N ARG A 123 -1.23 7.64 -5.21
CA ARG A 123 -1.25 6.37 -5.94
C ARG A 123 -0.48 6.41 -7.27
N ARG A 124 -0.20 7.61 -7.81
CA ARG A 124 0.66 7.80 -8.99
C ARG A 124 2.09 7.32 -8.76
N ASP A 125 2.54 7.28 -7.52
CA ASP A 125 3.88 6.84 -7.14
C ASP A 125 3.97 5.31 -6.97
N THR A 126 2.92 4.57 -7.37
CA THR A 126 2.93 3.11 -7.36
C THR A 126 4.05 2.56 -8.25
N VAL A 127 4.69 1.50 -7.78
CA VAL A 127 5.69 0.79 -8.57
C VAL A 127 4.95 -0.17 -9.51
N LEU A 128 5.06 0.07 -10.81
CA LEU A 128 4.57 -0.85 -11.82
C LEU A 128 5.63 -1.90 -12.12
N VAL A 129 5.27 -3.18 -12.01
CA VAL A 129 6.16 -4.28 -12.39
C VAL A 129 5.72 -4.89 -13.71
N ALA A 130 6.66 -5.54 -14.41
CA ALA A 130 6.35 -6.24 -15.65
C ALA A 130 5.39 -7.40 -15.34
N PRO A 131 4.25 -7.52 -16.07
CA PRO A 131 3.31 -8.60 -15.83
C PRO A 131 3.92 -9.93 -16.26
N GLU A 132 3.53 -11.00 -15.56
CA GLU A 132 3.94 -12.34 -15.94
C GLU A 132 3.26 -12.73 -17.25
N MET A 133 4.09 -12.96 -18.28
CA MET A 133 3.66 -13.28 -19.63
C MET A 133 3.97 -14.75 -19.96
N ALA A 134 2.99 -15.42 -20.55
CA ALA A 134 3.16 -16.75 -21.13
C ALA A 134 2.93 -16.68 -22.64
N VAL A 135 3.91 -17.18 -23.39
CA VAL A 135 3.90 -17.21 -24.85
C VAL A 135 3.79 -18.64 -25.33
N THR A 136 2.81 -18.92 -26.17
CA THR A 136 2.59 -20.23 -26.79
C THR A 136 2.48 -20.09 -28.29
N VAL A 137 2.82 -21.15 -29.03
CA VAL A 137 2.64 -21.20 -30.48
C VAL A 137 1.25 -21.79 -30.76
N ALA A 138 0.41 -21.03 -31.43
CA ALA A 138 -0.93 -21.43 -31.83
C ALA A 138 -0.97 -21.48 -33.37
N GLY A 139 -0.56 -22.62 -33.95
CA GLY A 139 -0.43 -22.76 -35.40
C GLY A 139 0.73 -21.93 -35.95
N ASP A 140 0.42 -20.97 -36.81
CA ASP A 140 1.33 -19.97 -37.37
C ASP A 140 1.38 -18.66 -36.54
N ALA A 141 0.56 -18.54 -35.50
CA ALA A 141 0.52 -17.39 -34.63
C ALA A 141 1.30 -17.59 -33.31
N LEU A 142 1.75 -16.48 -32.73
CA LEU A 142 2.19 -16.42 -31.34
C LEU A 142 1.03 -15.94 -30.47
N GLN A 143 0.61 -16.78 -29.54
CA GLN A 143 -0.38 -16.43 -28.54
C GLN A 143 0.32 -15.92 -27.29
N VAL A 144 0.03 -14.67 -26.92
CA VAL A 144 0.52 -14.05 -25.70
C VAL A 144 -0.62 -14.00 -24.70
N SER A 145 -0.35 -14.49 -23.49
CA SER A 145 -1.28 -14.49 -22.37
C SER A 145 -0.61 -13.88 -21.15
N PHE A 146 -1.42 -13.24 -20.32
CA PHE A 146 -0.98 -12.64 -19.06
C PHE A 146 -1.70 -13.33 -17.92
N LEU A 147 -0.97 -13.70 -16.87
CA LEU A 147 -1.56 -14.40 -15.71
C LEU A 147 -2.45 -13.47 -14.91
N GLN A 148 -1.99 -12.24 -14.67
CA GLN A 148 -2.73 -11.25 -13.90
C GLN A 148 -2.42 -9.85 -14.40
N LEU A 149 -3.47 -9.08 -14.71
CA LEU A 149 -3.37 -7.67 -15.06
C LEU A 149 -4.36 -6.86 -14.22
N PRO A 150 -3.97 -5.69 -13.71
CA PRO A 150 -4.91 -4.74 -13.14
C PRO A 150 -6.01 -4.39 -14.18
N PRO A 151 -7.27 -4.18 -13.77
CA PRO A 151 -8.37 -3.87 -14.70
C PRO A 151 -8.14 -2.64 -15.59
N THR A 152 -7.33 -1.70 -15.13
CA THR A 152 -7.01 -0.44 -15.82
C THR A 152 -5.63 -0.46 -16.48
N ALA A 153 -4.93 -1.60 -16.49
CA ALA A 153 -3.60 -1.67 -17.06
C ALA A 153 -3.64 -1.65 -18.60
N VAL A 154 -2.77 -0.82 -19.19
CA VAL A 154 -2.45 -0.87 -20.62
C VAL A 154 -1.10 -1.54 -20.76
N VAL A 155 -1.06 -2.65 -21.48
CA VAL A 155 0.17 -3.44 -21.68
C VAL A 155 0.66 -3.26 -23.11
N MET A 156 1.94 -2.91 -23.23
CA MET A 156 2.62 -2.78 -24.51
C MET A 156 3.46 -4.03 -24.76
N VAL A 157 3.06 -4.84 -25.75
CA VAL A 157 3.84 -6.01 -26.17
C VAL A 157 4.72 -5.60 -27.34
N THR A 158 6.03 -5.84 -27.22
CA THR A 158 6.98 -5.63 -28.31
C THR A 158 7.54 -6.97 -28.77
N VAL A 159 7.51 -7.21 -30.08
CA VAL A 159 7.93 -8.48 -30.70
C VAL A 159 9.04 -8.19 -31.71
N TRP A 160 10.11 -8.98 -31.68
CA TRP A 160 11.21 -8.87 -32.63
C TRP A 160 11.87 -10.22 -32.91
N LYS A 161 12.56 -10.30 -34.05
CA LYS A 161 13.37 -11.48 -34.41
C LYS A 161 14.76 -11.36 -33.78
N LYS A 162 15.29 -12.47 -33.26
CA LYS A 162 16.66 -12.56 -32.73
C LYS A 162 17.68 -12.04 -33.77
N GLY A 163 18.58 -11.16 -33.34
CA GLY A 163 19.55 -10.48 -34.21
C GLY A 163 19.03 -9.25 -34.95
N HIS A 164 17.78 -8.85 -34.74
CA HIS A 164 17.16 -7.63 -35.30
C HIS A 164 16.58 -6.73 -34.18
N GLU A 165 17.22 -6.72 -33.00
CA GLU A 165 16.77 -6.00 -31.81
C GLU A 165 16.65 -4.48 -32.00
N LEU A 166 17.33 -3.91 -33.00
CA LEU A 166 17.34 -2.47 -33.29
C LEU A 166 16.29 -2.03 -34.33
N GLN A 167 15.54 -2.96 -34.93
CA GLN A 167 14.57 -2.68 -36.00
C GLN A 167 13.11 -2.70 -35.51
N VAL A 168 12.88 -2.65 -34.19
CA VAL A 168 11.54 -2.75 -33.61
C VAL A 168 10.71 -1.51 -33.96
N PRO A 169 9.61 -1.63 -34.72
CA PRO A 169 8.66 -0.54 -34.87
C PRO A 169 8.01 -0.30 -33.51
N SER A 170 8.04 0.94 -33.05
CA SER A 170 7.51 1.36 -31.76
C SER A 170 6.04 0.96 -31.56
N LEU A 171 5.79 0.26 -30.44
CA LEU A 171 4.60 0.35 -29.57
C LEU A 171 3.22 0.13 -30.21
N LEU A 172 2.67 -1.09 -30.08
CA LEU A 172 1.23 -1.35 -30.25
C LEU A 172 0.52 -1.27 -28.88
N PRO A 173 -0.40 -0.31 -28.65
CA PRO A 173 -1.23 -0.30 -27.46
C PRO A 173 -2.29 -1.39 -27.56
N VAL A 174 -2.30 -2.31 -26.61
CA VAL A 174 -3.39 -3.28 -26.47
C VAL A 174 -4.27 -2.84 -25.32
N SER A 175 -5.47 -2.36 -25.62
CA SER A 175 -6.52 -2.07 -24.64
C SER A 175 -7.48 -3.25 -24.56
N PHE A 176 -7.76 -3.72 -23.33
CA PHE A 176 -8.78 -4.74 -23.09
C PHE A 176 -10.15 -4.05 -22.92
N PRO A 177 -11.16 -4.37 -23.74
CA PRO A 177 -12.53 -3.94 -23.45
C PRO A 177 -13.08 -4.76 -22.26
N SER A 178 -13.39 -4.10 -21.15
CA SER A 178 -14.12 -4.71 -20.02
C SER A 178 -15.65 -4.63 -20.22
N PRO A 179 -16.49 -5.48 -19.59
CA PRO A 179 -16.27 -6.85 -19.17
C PRO A 179 -17.31 -7.82 -19.80
N PHE A 180 -16.86 -8.87 -20.47
CA PHE A 180 -17.63 -10.11 -20.65
C PHE A 180 -16.72 -11.30 -20.34
N PRO A 181 -17.25 -12.42 -19.81
CA PRO A 181 -16.44 -13.47 -19.22
C PRO A 181 -16.02 -14.47 -20.30
N SER A 182 -14.94 -14.21 -21.02
CA SER A 182 -14.26 -15.26 -21.80
C SER A 182 -12.93 -14.80 -22.38
N PHE A 183 -11.85 -15.38 -21.83
CA PHE A 183 -10.48 -15.50 -22.36
C PHE A 183 -9.61 -14.22 -22.51
N PRO A 184 -8.57 -14.03 -21.66
CA PRO A 184 -7.51 -13.07 -21.93
C PRO A 184 -6.45 -13.72 -22.83
N SER A 185 -6.77 -13.92 -24.10
CA SER A 185 -5.81 -14.41 -25.10
C SER A 185 -5.79 -13.48 -26.29
N LEU A 186 -4.62 -12.88 -26.55
CA LEU A 186 -4.37 -12.08 -27.75
C LEU A 186 -3.74 -12.98 -28.80
N VAL A 187 -4.40 -13.06 -29.96
CA VAL A 187 -3.85 -13.64 -31.19
C VAL A 187 -3.35 -12.46 -32.01
N LEU A 188 -2.03 -12.33 -32.13
CA LEU A 188 -1.42 -11.29 -32.96
C LEU A 188 -1.41 -11.77 -34.41
N ASP A 189 -2.44 -11.39 -35.18
CA ASP A 189 -2.41 -11.45 -36.64
C ASP A 189 -1.62 -10.26 -37.20
N ALA A 190 -0.77 -10.52 -38.18
CA ALA A 190 0.27 -9.60 -38.67
C ALA A 190 -0.22 -8.40 -39.52
N HIS A 191 -1.43 -7.86 -39.29
CA HIS A 191 -1.99 -6.78 -40.11
C HIS A 191 -2.70 -5.65 -39.31
N LEU A 192 -2.02 -4.49 -39.20
CA LEU A 192 -2.49 -3.08 -39.15
C LEU A 192 -3.46 -2.56 -38.03
N PHE A 193 -3.11 -1.45 -37.37
CA PHE A 193 -3.74 -0.08 -37.44
C PHE A 193 -3.27 0.84 -36.27
N PHE A 194 -3.20 2.16 -36.53
CA PHE A 194 -2.62 3.24 -35.70
C PHE A 194 -3.61 3.88 -34.69
N PHE A 195 -3.15 4.34 -33.51
CA PHE A 195 -3.56 5.59 -32.78
C PHE A 195 -2.72 5.80 -31.46
N PHE A 196 -2.45 7.06 -31.06
CA PHE A 196 -1.71 7.55 -29.86
C PHE A 196 -2.68 8.23 -28.84
N PRO A 197 -2.27 8.75 -27.65
CA PRO A 197 -1.12 8.50 -26.73
C PRO A 197 -1.51 8.35 -25.21
N LEU A 198 -0.61 7.84 -24.33
CA LEU A 198 -0.16 8.43 -23.02
C LEU A 198 0.59 7.42 -22.12
N GLN A 199 1.83 7.82 -21.75
CA GLN A 199 2.74 7.30 -20.70
C GLN A 199 2.98 5.77 -20.60
N SER A 200 4.11 5.30 -21.15
CA SER A 200 4.53 3.88 -21.08
C SER A 200 5.93 3.73 -20.48
N HIS A 201 6.06 2.94 -19.42
CA HIS A 201 7.32 2.32 -19.03
C HIS A 201 7.51 1.05 -19.88
N SER A 202 8.69 0.91 -20.51
CA SER A 202 9.02 -0.24 -21.38
C SER A 202 9.81 -1.28 -20.59
N PHE A 203 9.41 -2.56 -20.67
CA PHE A 203 10.13 -3.69 -20.07
C PHE A 203 10.55 -4.69 -21.17
N CYS A 204 11.77 -5.23 -21.09
CA CYS A 204 12.35 -6.16 -22.07
C CYS A 204 12.69 -7.51 -21.43
N PHE A 205 12.32 -8.64 -22.05
CA PHE A 205 12.76 -9.97 -21.64
C PHE A 205 13.16 -10.86 -22.83
N TYR A 206 14.14 -11.75 -22.57
CA TYR A 206 14.89 -12.54 -23.55
C TYR A 206 14.35 -13.97 -23.67
N LEU A 207 14.02 -14.43 -24.87
CA LEU A 207 13.72 -15.84 -25.15
C LEU A 207 15.00 -16.58 -25.62
N ARG A 208 15.51 -17.52 -24.81
CA ARG A 208 16.44 -18.57 -25.26
C ARG A 208 15.63 -19.70 -25.91
N ARG A 209 15.91 -20.04 -27.16
CA ARG A 209 15.60 -21.37 -27.71
C ARG A 209 16.80 -22.29 -27.47
N CYS A 210 16.55 -23.51 -26.99
CA CYS A 210 17.41 -24.67 -27.25
C CYS A 210 17.24 -25.08 -28.71
#